data_AF-A0A502FVY7-F1
#
_entry.id   AF-A0A502FVY7-F1
#
_cell.length_a   1.000
_cell.length_b   1.000
_cell.length_c   1.000
_cell.angle_alpha   90.00
_cell.angle_beta   90.00
_cell.angle_gamma   90.00
#
_symmetry.space_group_name_H-M   'P 1'
#
loop_
_entity.id
_entity.type
_entity.pdbx_description
1 polymer ?
#
loop_
_entity_poly.entity_id
_entity_poly.type
_entity_poly.pdbx_seq_one_letter_code
_entity_poly.pdbx_strand_id
1 'polypeptide(L)'
;MTAPRRPDGPGAKAAAAEALARELAPDLSAVIITHYPDAETLDTFRPGEADLAAVAAVNRAVAAAMAEEGVEVLVQVADRASFRRWMDGRPDTPANRLAWRRRDGLLRGAAALAALGLDPRKAGPREAPPAGGASLSPAERLMRAFAGEDDRAFRLMAERLLAEGRQGVLALAVRKVADRYGEEAADDLDLELLQIAEGAAVGPSGWAELVALPVALPPGALPDAASLGGSLLASGLLGEALEVRFLPEWRSPDSFGEIEATALRRALASLAEGREPAELPPADPASLQERGFGVLLGLQVDWALPSWEELAANGLPPAPEGDDADGPEEETPEEMAFRTGFDRWRMAVSEAVEGCVPLALVPPSEVVAEIDDFIGEAGIDTGGIEEIRDFVETARREVPDEEVVCRPEVVGEALEITLYTRAGRFLDSLTLSRDQMPVPAEEMPRLLEAFVPMVRDAPGR
;
A
#
# COMPACT_ATOMS: atom_id res chain seq x y z
N MET A 1 -38.34 38.26 31.19
CA MET A 1 -37.21 37.78 30.38
C MET A 1 -37.49 36.34 30.01
N THR A 2 -37.98 36.13 28.80
CA THR A 2 -38.29 34.81 28.25
C THR A 2 -36.97 34.19 27.79
N ALA A 3 -36.61 33.02 28.31
CA ALA A 3 -35.43 32.29 27.84
C ALA A 3 -35.56 32.03 26.33
N PRO A 4 -34.50 32.18 25.52
CA PRO A 4 -34.56 31.86 24.11
C PRO A 4 -34.84 30.36 23.96
N ARG A 5 -35.96 30.02 23.29
CA ARG A 5 -36.24 28.64 22.85
C ARG A 5 -35.08 28.19 21.98
N ARG A 6 -34.33 27.16 22.41
CA ARG A 6 -33.50 26.38 21.50
C ARG A 6 -34.40 25.89 20.37
N PRO A 7 -34.00 26.03 19.10
CA PRO A 7 -34.82 25.55 18.01
C PRO A 7 -34.68 24.02 17.98
N ASP A 8 -35.53 23.30 18.70
CA ASP A 8 -35.53 21.83 18.75
C ASP A 8 -36.27 21.18 17.56
N GLY A 9 -36.39 21.91 16.43
CA GLY A 9 -37.05 21.43 15.23
C GLY A 9 -36.12 20.63 14.31
N PRO A 10 -36.64 19.71 13.49
CA PRO A 10 -35.84 18.89 12.56
C PRO A 10 -34.95 19.73 11.63
N GLY A 11 -35.42 20.91 11.20
CA GLY A 11 -34.62 21.82 10.37
C GLY A 11 -33.42 22.45 11.08
N ALA A 12 -33.49 22.68 12.39
CA ALA A 12 -32.37 23.23 13.15
C ALA A 12 -31.32 22.17 13.48
N LYS A 13 -31.73 20.93 13.73
CA LYS A 13 -30.80 19.78 13.84
C LYS A 13 -30.07 19.53 12.51
N ALA A 14 -30.79 19.59 11.40
CA ALA A 14 -30.18 19.45 10.07
C ALA A 14 -29.16 20.57 9.78
N ALA A 15 -29.49 21.83 10.10
CA ALA A 15 -28.56 22.95 9.92
C ALA A 15 -27.30 22.85 10.80
N ALA A 16 -27.44 22.38 12.05
CA ALA A 16 -26.29 22.15 12.92
C ALA A 16 -25.40 21.01 12.40
N ALA A 17 -26.00 19.91 11.94
CA ALA A 17 -25.28 18.80 11.32
C ALA A 17 -24.58 19.21 10.02
N GLU A 18 -25.21 20.04 9.19
CA GLU A 18 -24.62 20.59 7.97
C GLU A 18 -23.39 21.47 8.28
N ALA A 19 -23.46 22.31 9.31
CA ALA A 19 -22.34 23.15 9.73
C ALA A 19 -21.15 22.30 10.21
N LEU A 20 -21.42 21.30 11.06
CA LEU A 20 -20.39 20.37 11.53
C LEU A 20 -19.82 19.54 10.35
N ALA A 21 -20.65 19.10 9.42
CA ALA A 21 -20.18 18.38 8.24
C ALA A 21 -19.19 19.21 7.41
N ARG A 22 -19.47 20.51 7.18
CA ARG A 22 -18.52 21.41 6.49
C ARG A 22 -17.24 21.65 7.27
N GLU A 23 -17.31 21.64 8.59
CA GLU A 23 -16.14 21.79 9.46
C GLU A 23 -15.20 20.58 9.36
N LEU A 24 -15.75 19.36 9.31
CA LEU A 24 -14.96 18.12 9.27
C LEU A 24 -14.56 17.68 7.85
N ALA A 25 -15.27 18.16 6.81
CA ALA A 25 -15.06 17.75 5.43
C ALA A 25 -13.63 17.91 4.89
N PRO A 26 -12.85 18.95 5.26
CA PRO A 26 -11.48 19.09 4.78
C PRO A 26 -10.57 17.91 5.13
N ASP A 27 -10.86 17.23 6.24
CA ASP A 27 -10.02 16.16 6.81
C ASP A 27 -10.57 14.75 6.50
N LEU A 28 -11.54 14.65 5.59
CA LEU A 28 -12.21 13.40 5.26
C LEU A 28 -12.13 13.11 3.75
N SER A 29 -11.73 11.88 3.41
CA SER A 29 -11.84 11.36 2.04
C SER A 29 -13.22 10.78 1.76
N ALA A 30 -13.84 10.15 2.77
CA ALA A 30 -15.15 9.52 2.66
C ALA A 30 -15.89 9.50 4.01
N VAL A 31 -17.22 9.36 3.95
CA VAL A 31 -18.09 9.19 5.12
C VAL A 31 -19.20 8.19 4.85
N ILE A 32 -19.50 7.34 5.84
CA ILE A 32 -20.64 6.42 5.80
C ILE A 32 -21.87 7.08 6.44
N ILE A 33 -22.99 7.11 5.72
CA ILE A 33 -24.28 7.56 6.23
C ILE A 33 -25.24 6.37 6.31
N THR A 34 -25.80 6.12 7.50
CA THR A 34 -26.80 5.07 7.69
C THR A 34 -28.18 5.55 7.26
N HIS A 35 -28.73 4.96 6.20
CA HIS A 35 -30.09 5.21 5.75
C HIS A 35 -31.07 4.22 6.41
N TYR A 36 -32.04 4.75 7.15
CA TYR A 36 -33.11 3.97 7.77
C TYR A 36 -34.35 3.98 6.87
N PRO A 37 -34.81 2.81 6.37
CA PRO A 37 -35.93 2.76 5.42
C PRO A 37 -37.28 3.05 6.07
N ASP A 38 -37.44 2.77 7.36
CA ASP A 38 -38.68 2.94 8.11
C ASP A 38 -38.42 3.21 9.61
N ALA A 39 -39.46 3.65 10.31
CA ALA A 39 -39.38 4.03 11.71
C ALA A 39 -39.11 2.83 12.64
N GLU A 40 -39.58 1.63 12.29
CA GLU A 40 -39.31 0.41 13.05
C GLU A 40 -37.83 0.03 12.98
N THR A 41 -37.21 0.23 11.82
CA THR A 41 -35.78 -0.01 11.61
C THR A 41 -34.96 1.02 12.35
N LEU A 42 -35.33 2.31 12.30
CA LEU A 42 -34.69 3.33 13.12
C LEU A 42 -34.80 2.99 14.61
N ASP A 43 -35.98 2.64 15.11
CA ASP A 43 -36.19 2.29 16.52
C ASP A 43 -35.41 1.03 16.93
N THR A 44 -35.26 0.07 16.01
CA THR A 44 -34.43 -1.12 16.24
C THR A 44 -32.97 -0.76 16.49
N PHE A 45 -32.44 0.24 15.78
CA PHE A 45 -31.05 0.67 15.88
C PHE A 45 -30.85 1.70 17.00
N ARG A 46 -31.78 2.66 17.15
CA ARG A 46 -31.70 3.83 18.02
C ARG A 46 -33.01 4.02 18.81
N PRO A 47 -33.26 3.19 19.83
CA PRO A 47 -34.53 3.17 20.55
C PRO A 47 -34.80 4.53 21.20
N GLY A 48 -35.89 5.20 20.79
CA GLY A 48 -36.34 6.46 21.40
C GLY A 48 -35.48 7.71 21.16
N GLU A 49 -34.46 7.67 20.30
CA GLU A 49 -33.52 8.80 20.12
C GLU A 49 -33.98 9.87 19.11
N ALA A 50 -34.71 9.48 18.05
CA ALA A 50 -35.07 10.42 16.98
C ALA A 50 -36.29 9.98 16.15
N ASP A 51 -36.97 10.97 15.56
CA ASP A 51 -37.99 10.76 14.53
C ASP A 51 -37.31 10.52 13.16
N LEU A 52 -37.90 9.63 12.36
CA LEU A 52 -37.36 9.23 11.05
C LEU A 52 -37.19 10.43 10.11
N ALA A 53 -38.14 11.36 10.10
CA ALA A 53 -38.05 12.52 9.22
C ALA A 53 -36.92 13.47 9.63
N ALA A 54 -36.63 13.57 10.94
CA ALA A 54 -35.50 14.35 11.44
C ALA A 54 -34.16 13.73 11.03
N VAL A 55 -34.00 12.40 11.18
CA VAL A 55 -32.78 11.68 10.76
C VAL A 55 -32.58 11.80 9.25
N ALA A 56 -33.64 11.60 8.46
CA ALA A 56 -33.56 11.75 7.01
C ALA A 56 -33.18 13.18 6.59
N ALA A 57 -33.66 14.21 7.29
CA ALA A 57 -33.28 15.59 7.04
C ALA A 57 -31.81 15.87 7.38
N VAL A 58 -31.32 15.34 8.50
CA VAL A 58 -29.90 15.42 8.90
C VAL A 58 -29.02 14.72 7.87
N ASN A 59 -29.30 13.46 7.54
CA ASN A 59 -28.52 12.68 6.58
C ASN A 59 -28.44 13.36 5.22
N ARG A 60 -29.54 13.95 4.75
CA ARG A 60 -29.56 14.70 3.49
C ARG A 60 -28.70 15.95 3.55
N ALA A 61 -28.76 16.72 4.64
CA ALA A 61 -27.99 17.94 4.80
C ALA A 61 -26.48 17.66 4.88
N VAL A 62 -26.10 16.64 5.66
CA VAL A 62 -24.71 16.17 5.79
C VAL A 62 -24.18 15.68 4.44
N ALA A 63 -24.92 14.80 3.75
CA ALA A 63 -24.51 14.31 2.45
C ALA A 63 -24.33 15.42 1.41
N ALA A 64 -25.21 16.43 1.41
CA ALA A 64 -25.08 17.55 0.50
C ALA A 64 -23.84 18.40 0.81
N ALA A 65 -23.56 18.67 2.09
CA ALA A 65 -22.38 19.42 2.52
C ALA A 65 -21.08 18.68 2.20
N MET A 66 -21.00 17.40 2.56
CA MET A 66 -19.83 16.54 2.31
C MET A 66 -19.56 16.41 0.81
N ALA A 67 -20.60 16.14 0.00
CA ALA A 67 -20.44 16.01 -1.44
C ALA A 67 -20.08 17.35 -2.13
N GLU A 68 -20.54 18.50 -1.62
CA GLU A 68 -20.11 19.83 -2.11
C GLU A 68 -18.60 20.06 -1.86
N GLU A 69 -18.10 19.53 -0.75
CA GLU A 69 -16.66 19.47 -0.43
C GLU A 69 -15.96 18.28 -1.09
N GLY A 70 -16.58 17.55 -2.02
CA GLY A 70 -15.92 16.43 -2.70
C GLY A 70 -15.56 15.25 -1.79
N VAL A 71 -16.01 15.24 -0.52
CA VAL A 71 -15.94 14.07 0.35
C VAL A 71 -16.88 13.02 -0.22
N GLU A 72 -16.41 11.78 -0.32
CA GLU A 72 -17.27 10.74 -0.84
C GLU A 72 -18.36 10.33 0.16
N VAL A 73 -19.61 10.43 -0.29
CA VAL A 73 -20.78 9.98 0.48
C VAL A 73 -21.10 8.52 0.15
N LEU A 74 -20.86 7.65 1.13
CA LEU A 74 -21.27 6.26 1.10
C LEU A 74 -22.56 6.08 1.90
N VAL A 75 -23.48 5.23 1.43
CA VAL A 75 -24.74 4.97 2.14
C VAL A 75 -24.90 3.49 2.43
N GLN A 76 -24.98 3.16 3.72
CA GLN A 76 -25.40 1.83 4.17
C GLN A 76 -26.90 1.84 4.47
N VAL A 77 -27.65 0.93 3.85
CA VAL A 77 -29.09 0.78 4.15
C VAL A 77 -29.23 -0.14 5.35
N ALA A 78 -29.80 0.40 6.44
CA ALA A 78 -30.04 -0.32 7.68
C ALA A 78 -30.94 -1.56 7.43
N ASP A 79 -30.47 -2.73 7.87
CA ASP A 79 -31.20 -3.99 7.79
C ASP A 79 -31.37 -4.61 9.17
N ARG A 80 -32.62 -4.78 9.60
CA ARG A 80 -32.94 -5.29 10.95
C ARG A 80 -32.43 -6.71 11.16
N ALA A 81 -32.47 -7.56 10.14
CA ALA A 81 -32.05 -8.95 10.28
C ALA A 81 -30.52 -9.05 10.44
N SER A 82 -29.78 -8.32 9.61
CA SER A 82 -28.32 -8.20 9.69
C SER A 82 -27.88 -7.60 11.02
N PHE A 83 -28.52 -6.52 11.46
CA PHE A 83 -28.24 -5.91 12.74
C PHE A 83 -28.48 -6.85 13.92
N ARG A 84 -29.58 -7.59 13.93
CA ARG A 84 -29.86 -8.58 14.98
C ARG A 84 -28.83 -9.71 15.02
N ARG A 85 -28.36 -10.18 13.86
CA ARG A 85 -27.27 -11.17 13.79
C ARG A 85 -25.96 -10.61 14.34
N TRP A 86 -25.66 -9.36 14.02
CA TRP A 86 -24.46 -8.70 14.52
C TRP A 86 -24.53 -8.45 16.04
N MET A 87 -25.72 -8.11 16.57
CA MET A 87 -25.96 -7.95 18.01
C MET A 87 -25.93 -9.28 18.78
N ASP A 88 -26.02 -10.43 18.10
CA ASP A 88 -26.07 -11.74 18.75
C ASP A 88 -24.77 -12.01 19.52
N GLY A 89 -24.89 -12.31 20.82
CA GLY A 89 -23.77 -12.47 21.73
C GLY A 89 -23.06 -11.18 22.16
N ARG A 90 -23.50 -9.98 21.72
CA ARG A 90 -22.92 -8.69 22.10
C ARG A 90 -23.74 -7.96 23.18
N PRO A 91 -23.10 -7.22 24.10
CA PRO A 91 -23.81 -6.33 25.02
C PRO A 91 -24.61 -5.26 24.27
N ASP A 92 -25.85 -5.00 24.70
CA ASP A 92 -26.68 -3.95 24.13
C ASP A 92 -26.27 -2.56 24.65
N THR A 93 -25.30 -1.93 23.98
CA THR A 93 -24.77 -0.59 24.31
C THR A 93 -24.81 0.34 23.10
N PRO A 94 -24.93 1.68 23.29
CA PRO A 94 -24.87 2.63 22.18
C PRO A 94 -23.61 2.49 21.32
N ALA A 95 -22.45 2.28 21.96
CA ALA A 95 -21.17 2.09 21.26
C ALA A 95 -21.21 0.86 20.35
N ASN A 96 -21.74 -0.27 20.85
CA ASN A 96 -21.93 -1.46 20.04
C ASN A 96 -22.86 -1.14 18.86
N ARG A 97 -24.04 -0.57 19.11
CA ARG A 97 -25.02 -0.27 18.05
C ARG A 97 -24.44 0.63 16.94
N LEU A 98 -23.60 1.60 17.31
CA LEU A 98 -22.88 2.49 16.38
C LEU A 98 -21.81 1.77 15.57
N ALA A 99 -21.12 0.79 16.17
CA ALA A 99 -20.10 -0.02 15.52
C ALA A 99 -20.66 -1.00 14.48
N TRP A 100 -21.99 -1.10 14.31
CA TRP A 100 -22.55 -1.90 13.24
C TRP A 100 -22.17 -1.34 11.87
N ARG A 101 -21.62 -2.22 11.02
CA ARG A 101 -21.30 -1.94 9.62
C ARG A 101 -21.92 -2.99 8.73
N ARG A 102 -22.54 -2.53 7.65
CA ARG A 102 -22.99 -3.41 6.58
C ARG A 102 -21.89 -3.51 5.51
N ARG A 103 -21.16 -4.62 5.51
CA ARG A 103 -20.08 -4.91 4.55
C ARG A 103 -20.61 -5.26 3.15
N ASP A 104 -21.88 -5.58 3.02
CA ASP A 104 -22.52 -5.90 1.74
C ASP A 104 -23.41 -4.77 1.24
N GLY A 105 -23.23 -4.35 -0.01
CA GLY A 105 -24.19 -3.48 -0.69
C GLY A 105 -24.21 -2.02 -0.21
N LEU A 106 -23.06 -1.46 0.17
CA LEU A 106 -22.89 -0.02 0.33
C LEU A 106 -23.18 0.69 -1.00
N LEU A 107 -24.09 1.64 -0.96
CA LEU A 107 -24.42 2.51 -2.10
C LEU A 107 -23.37 3.61 -2.20
N ARG A 108 -23.02 4.00 -3.43
CA ARG A 108 -22.01 5.01 -3.73
C ARG A 108 -22.49 5.99 -4.80
N GLY A 109 -21.79 7.12 -4.90
CA GLY A 109 -22.01 8.13 -5.94
C GLY A 109 -23.49 8.47 -6.15
N ALA A 110 -23.95 8.39 -7.40
CA ALA A 110 -25.32 8.75 -7.75
C ALA A 110 -26.38 7.88 -7.02
N ALA A 111 -26.10 6.60 -6.76
CA ALA A 111 -27.02 5.72 -6.05
C ALA A 111 -27.13 6.07 -4.57
N ALA A 112 -26.00 6.41 -3.91
CA ALA A 112 -25.98 6.89 -2.53
C ALA A 112 -26.77 8.19 -2.38
N LEU A 113 -26.48 9.18 -3.22
CA LEU A 113 -27.15 10.47 -3.21
C LEU A 113 -28.66 10.31 -3.46
N ALA A 114 -29.03 9.47 -4.44
CA ALA A 114 -30.44 9.18 -4.72
C ALA A 114 -31.16 8.52 -3.53
N ALA A 115 -30.51 7.60 -2.81
CA ALA A 115 -31.08 6.97 -1.62
C ALA A 115 -31.35 7.97 -0.48
N LEU A 116 -30.60 9.08 -0.42
CA LEU A 116 -30.83 10.18 0.53
C LEU A 116 -31.80 11.26 -0.01
N GLY A 117 -32.31 11.07 -1.23
CA GLY A 117 -33.21 12.02 -1.89
C GLY A 117 -32.49 13.26 -2.44
N LEU A 118 -31.20 13.16 -2.73
CA LEU A 118 -30.41 14.20 -3.39
C LEU A 118 -30.37 13.99 -4.90
N ASP A 119 -30.29 15.09 -5.65
CA ASP A 119 -30.01 15.07 -7.07
C ASP A 119 -28.49 15.00 -7.29
N PRO A 120 -27.95 13.89 -7.81
CA PRO A 120 -26.51 13.71 -7.95
C PRO A 120 -25.86 14.75 -8.88
N ARG A 121 -26.64 15.38 -9.76
CA ARG A 121 -26.16 16.44 -10.65
C ARG A 121 -25.96 17.78 -9.95
N LYS A 122 -26.49 17.93 -8.73
CA LYS A 122 -26.46 19.18 -7.95
C LYS A 122 -25.65 19.08 -6.67
N ALA A 123 -25.42 17.86 -6.18
CA ALA A 123 -24.78 17.61 -4.90
C ALA A 123 -23.26 17.38 -5.00
N GLY A 124 -22.72 17.08 -6.18
CA GLY A 124 -21.27 16.93 -6.34
C GLY A 124 -20.50 18.24 -6.17
N PRO A 125 -19.16 18.16 -6.06
CA PRO A 125 -18.35 19.35 -5.91
C PRO A 125 -18.65 20.30 -7.04
N ARG A 126 -18.93 21.56 -6.69
CA ARG A 126 -18.98 22.62 -7.70
C ARG A 126 -17.61 22.65 -8.33
N GLU A 127 -17.49 22.27 -9.60
CA GLU A 127 -16.26 22.49 -10.36
C GLU A 127 -15.90 23.97 -10.19
N ALA A 128 -14.91 24.25 -9.34
CA ALA A 128 -14.30 25.56 -9.30
C ALA A 128 -13.83 25.80 -10.74
N PRO A 129 -14.16 26.94 -11.36
CA PRO A 129 -13.59 27.26 -12.66
C PRO A 129 -12.08 27.12 -12.52
N PRO A 130 -11.42 26.33 -13.41
CA PRO A 130 -10.03 25.95 -13.21
C PRO A 130 -9.20 27.20 -12.89
N ALA A 131 -8.42 27.13 -11.80
CA ALA A 131 -7.53 28.21 -11.39
C ALA A 131 -6.43 28.36 -12.46
N GLY A 132 -6.74 29.16 -13.48
CA GLY A 132 -5.96 29.24 -14.72
C GLY A 132 -6.89 29.05 -15.92
N GLY A 133 -7.02 30.11 -16.72
CA GLY A 133 -8.03 30.24 -17.78
C GLY A 133 -8.13 29.03 -18.71
N ALA A 134 -9.27 28.92 -19.38
CA ALA A 134 -9.68 27.87 -20.32
C ALA A 134 -8.68 27.54 -21.47
N SER A 135 -7.50 28.16 -21.51
CA SER A 135 -6.43 27.94 -22.47
C SER A 135 -5.42 26.85 -22.08
N LEU A 136 -5.34 26.43 -20.81
CA LEU A 136 -4.36 25.40 -20.41
C LEU A 136 -4.85 23.99 -20.74
N SER A 137 -3.95 23.15 -21.25
CA SER A 137 -4.22 21.73 -21.46
C SER A 137 -4.42 20.99 -20.12
N PRO A 138 -5.13 19.85 -20.09
CA PRO A 138 -5.28 19.05 -18.86
C PRO A 138 -3.96 18.68 -18.19
N ALA A 139 -2.92 18.36 -18.97
CA ALA A 139 -1.58 18.04 -18.45
C ALA A 139 -0.91 19.25 -17.78
N GLU A 140 -1.06 20.45 -18.35
CA GLU A 140 -0.51 21.69 -17.75
C GLU A 140 -1.26 22.10 -16.48
N ARG A 141 -2.56 21.77 -16.39
CA ARG A 141 -3.33 21.98 -15.16
C ARG A 141 -2.89 21.02 -14.06
N LEU A 142 -2.66 19.74 -14.38
CA LEU A 142 -2.15 18.76 -13.42
C LEU A 142 -0.77 19.15 -12.92
N MET A 143 0.16 19.45 -13.83
CA MET A 143 1.51 19.96 -13.51
C MET A 143 1.47 21.19 -12.59
N ARG A 144 0.55 22.13 -12.85
CA ARG A 144 0.40 23.34 -12.01
C ARG A 144 -0.20 23.03 -10.64
N ALA A 145 -1.12 22.06 -10.56
CA ALA A 145 -1.72 21.65 -9.30
C ALA A 145 -0.68 20.94 -8.43
N PHE A 146 0.13 20.04 -9.01
CA PHE A 146 1.25 19.37 -8.33
C PHE A 146 2.28 20.36 -7.78
N ALA A 147 2.65 21.38 -8.58
CA ALA A 147 3.57 22.42 -8.12
C ALA A 147 2.91 23.49 -7.20
N GLY A 148 1.63 23.33 -6.83
CA GLY A 148 0.89 24.25 -5.97
C GLY A 148 0.93 23.82 -4.50
N GLU A 149 0.31 24.62 -3.63
CA GLU A 149 0.12 24.28 -2.20
C GLU A 149 -1.26 23.63 -1.93
N ASP A 150 -2.00 23.27 -3.00
CA ASP A 150 -3.36 22.73 -2.91
C ASP A 150 -3.37 21.25 -3.32
N ASP A 151 -2.87 20.40 -2.43
CA ASP A 151 -2.76 18.95 -2.62
C ASP A 151 -4.10 18.30 -2.94
N ARG A 152 -5.19 18.82 -2.36
CA ARG A 152 -6.55 18.34 -2.63
C ARG A 152 -6.96 18.60 -4.07
N ALA A 153 -6.67 19.79 -4.62
CA ALA A 153 -6.94 20.08 -6.02
C ALA A 153 -6.11 19.21 -6.97
N PHE A 154 -4.86 18.90 -6.60
CA PHE A 154 -4.03 17.96 -7.34
C PHE A 154 -4.63 16.54 -7.33
N ARG A 155 -4.88 15.97 -6.13
CA ARG A 155 -5.42 14.62 -5.96
C ARG A 155 -6.74 14.42 -6.70
N LEU A 156 -7.69 15.34 -6.56
CA LEU A 156 -8.98 15.28 -7.29
C LEU A 156 -8.79 15.28 -8.82
N MET A 157 -7.80 16.02 -9.32
CA MET A 157 -7.51 16.05 -10.76
C MET A 157 -6.85 14.74 -11.23
N ALA A 158 -5.89 14.23 -10.48
CA ALA A 158 -5.22 12.96 -10.75
C ALA A 158 -6.20 11.79 -10.74
N GLU A 159 -7.02 11.67 -9.69
CA GLU A 159 -8.06 10.63 -9.56
C GLU A 159 -9.02 10.64 -10.75
N ARG A 160 -9.49 11.81 -11.17
CA ARG A 160 -10.36 11.93 -12.35
C ARG A 160 -9.67 11.44 -13.61
N LEU A 161 -8.42 11.86 -13.85
CA LEU A 161 -7.66 11.46 -15.05
C LEU A 161 -7.35 9.96 -15.07
N LEU A 162 -7.07 9.37 -13.90
CA LEU A 162 -6.88 7.93 -13.71
C LEU A 162 -8.17 7.15 -13.98
N ALA A 163 -9.29 7.58 -13.39
CA ALA A 163 -10.61 6.97 -13.61
C ALA A 163 -11.07 7.06 -15.07
N GLU A 164 -10.73 8.13 -15.78
CA GLU A 164 -10.99 8.28 -17.22
C GLU A 164 -9.99 7.52 -18.11
N GLY A 165 -8.95 6.89 -17.56
CA GLY A 165 -7.92 6.17 -18.31
C GLY A 165 -7.07 7.08 -19.21
N ARG A 166 -6.79 8.32 -18.79
CA ARG A 166 -6.13 9.35 -19.62
C ARG A 166 -4.60 9.27 -19.57
N GLN A 167 -4.02 8.09 -19.80
CA GLN A 167 -2.58 7.84 -19.68
C GLN A 167 -1.71 8.86 -20.46
N GLY A 168 -2.06 9.14 -21.71
CA GLY A 168 -1.31 10.11 -22.52
C GLY A 168 -1.32 11.55 -21.97
N VAL A 169 -2.30 11.90 -21.13
CA VAL A 169 -2.32 13.19 -20.41
C VAL A 169 -1.39 13.15 -19.21
N LEU A 170 -1.40 12.06 -18.45
CA LEU A 170 -0.53 11.84 -17.28
C LEU A 170 0.95 11.83 -17.70
N ALA A 171 1.30 11.01 -18.70
CA ALA A 171 2.67 10.95 -19.24
C ALA A 171 3.13 12.30 -19.82
N LEU A 172 2.22 13.09 -20.41
CA LEU A 172 2.53 14.44 -20.87
C LEU A 172 2.78 15.41 -19.70
N ALA A 173 2.10 15.23 -18.57
CA ALA A 173 2.32 16.03 -17.37
C ALA A 173 3.68 15.72 -16.75
N VAL A 174 4.02 14.44 -16.57
CA VAL A 174 5.35 13.98 -16.10
C VAL A 174 6.46 14.57 -16.95
N ARG A 175 6.39 14.42 -18.29
CA ARG A 175 7.39 15.01 -19.20
C ARG A 175 7.49 16.54 -19.07
N LYS A 176 6.37 17.22 -18.88
CA LYS A 176 6.36 18.69 -18.69
C LYS A 176 6.95 19.09 -17.33
N VAL A 177 6.79 18.27 -16.30
CA VAL A 177 7.47 18.45 -15.01
C VAL A 177 8.97 18.26 -15.19
N ALA A 178 9.40 17.19 -15.85
CA ALA A 178 10.81 16.95 -16.19
C ALA A 178 11.44 18.15 -16.90
N ASP A 179 10.78 18.63 -17.97
CA ASP A 179 11.23 19.78 -18.77
C ASP A 179 11.38 21.09 -17.95
N ARG A 180 10.61 21.25 -16.87
CA ARG A 180 10.48 22.52 -16.14
C ARG A 180 11.15 22.53 -14.77
N TYR A 181 11.08 21.42 -14.05
CA TYR A 181 11.47 21.26 -12.66
C TYR A 181 12.58 20.21 -12.47
N GLY A 182 12.89 19.40 -13.48
CA GLY A 182 13.92 18.36 -13.46
C GLY A 182 13.36 16.95 -13.34
N GLU A 183 14.19 15.94 -13.60
CA GLU A 183 13.80 14.52 -13.60
C GLU A 183 13.36 14.06 -12.20
N GLU A 184 14.01 14.50 -11.14
CA GLU A 184 13.63 14.17 -9.75
C GLU A 184 12.17 14.55 -9.44
N ALA A 185 11.77 15.78 -9.79
CA ALA A 185 10.37 16.20 -9.62
C ALA A 185 9.40 15.44 -10.53
N ALA A 186 9.87 14.89 -11.66
CA ALA A 186 9.06 14.09 -12.55
C ALA A 186 8.86 12.68 -11.98
N ASP A 187 9.91 12.11 -11.38
CA ASP A 187 9.86 10.84 -10.65
C ASP A 187 8.93 10.96 -9.43
N ASP A 188 8.99 12.08 -8.69
CA ASP A 188 8.06 12.36 -7.58
C ASP A 188 6.59 12.39 -8.06
N LEU A 189 6.31 13.10 -9.16
CA LEU A 189 4.96 13.14 -9.72
C LEU A 189 4.52 11.74 -10.20
N ASP A 190 5.39 10.97 -10.83
CA ASP A 190 5.05 9.64 -11.31
C ASP A 190 4.72 8.70 -10.13
N LEU A 191 5.52 8.75 -9.07
CA LEU A 191 5.27 8.01 -7.82
C LEU A 191 3.95 8.41 -7.17
N GLU A 192 3.67 9.71 -7.04
CA GLU A 192 2.37 10.17 -6.50
C GLU A 192 1.19 9.69 -7.35
N LEU A 193 1.34 9.64 -8.68
CA LEU A 193 0.30 9.11 -9.56
C LEU A 193 0.09 7.59 -9.37
N LEU A 194 1.16 6.82 -9.12
CA LEU A 194 1.08 5.41 -8.78
C LEU A 194 0.39 5.19 -7.44
N GLN A 195 0.80 5.92 -6.39
CA GLN A 195 0.19 5.86 -5.05
C GLN A 195 -1.30 6.21 -5.10
N ILE A 196 -1.67 7.27 -5.83
CA ILE A 196 -3.08 7.59 -6.05
C ILE A 196 -3.75 6.43 -6.82
N ALA A 197 -3.11 5.83 -7.83
CA ALA A 197 -3.74 4.76 -8.61
C ALA A 197 -4.04 3.48 -7.84
N GLU A 198 -3.26 3.18 -6.79
CA GLU A 198 -3.35 1.98 -5.96
C GLU A 198 -4.51 2.01 -4.98
N GLY A 199 -4.87 3.21 -4.51
CA GLY A 199 -6.00 3.45 -3.63
C GLY A 199 -7.18 4.07 -4.36
N ALA A 200 -8.36 3.52 -4.14
CA ALA A 200 -9.58 4.18 -4.56
C ALA A 200 -10.73 3.71 -3.72
N ALA A 201 -11.69 4.58 -3.54
CA ALA A 201 -13.00 4.10 -3.16
C ALA A 201 -13.55 3.25 -4.34
N VAL A 202 -13.76 1.94 -4.12
CA VAL A 202 -14.34 1.01 -5.12
C VAL A 202 -15.59 0.29 -4.58
N GLY A 203 -16.64 0.18 -5.40
CA GLY A 203 -17.94 -0.35 -4.95
C GLY A 203 -17.91 -1.88 -4.82
N PRO A 204 -18.86 -2.53 -4.11
CA PRO A 204 -19.55 -2.08 -2.89
C PRO A 204 -18.64 -2.11 -1.64
N SER A 205 -17.34 -2.28 -1.83
CA SER A 205 -16.37 -2.64 -0.80
C SER A 205 -15.91 -1.47 0.09
N GLY A 206 -16.09 -0.21 -0.32
CA GLY A 206 -15.60 0.94 0.46
C GLY A 206 -14.27 1.47 -0.08
N TRP A 207 -13.38 1.95 0.79
CA TRP A 207 -12.02 2.30 0.37
C TRP A 207 -11.24 1.01 0.14
N ALA A 208 -10.67 0.89 -1.05
CA ALA A 208 -9.99 -0.31 -1.48
C ALA A 208 -8.61 0.05 -2.02
N GLU A 209 -7.62 -0.72 -1.59
CA GLU A 209 -6.22 -0.53 -1.93
C GLU A 209 -5.69 -1.82 -2.54
N LEU A 210 -4.86 -1.68 -3.56
CA LEU A 210 -4.03 -2.77 -4.00
C LEU A 210 -2.95 -3.02 -2.94
N VAL A 211 -2.76 -4.28 -2.58
CA VAL A 211 -1.65 -4.71 -1.72
C VAL A 211 -0.90 -5.81 -2.42
N ALA A 212 0.41 -5.84 -2.22
CA ALA A 212 1.32 -6.80 -2.80
C ALA A 212 2.16 -7.41 -1.69
N LEU A 213 2.30 -8.74 -1.71
CA LEU A 213 3.22 -9.46 -0.84
C LEU A 213 4.29 -10.08 -1.73
N PRO A 214 5.47 -9.45 -1.85
CA PRO A 214 6.63 -10.05 -2.47
C PRO A 214 7.12 -11.24 -1.64
N VAL A 215 7.63 -12.27 -2.31
CA VAL A 215 8.10 -13.49 -1.67
C VAL A 215 9.35 -13.95 -2.41
N ALA A 216 10.45 -14.12 -1.67
CA ALA A 216 11.61 -14.87 -2.16
C ALA A 216 11.22 -16.36 -2.22
N LEU A 217 11.35 -16.94 -3.40
CA LEU A 217 10.88 -18.28 -3.73
C LEU A 217 12.00 -19.31 -3.55
N PRO A 218 11.67 -20.53 -3.10
CA PRO A 218 12.65 -21.58 -2.94
C PRO A 218 13.14 -22.11 -4.30
N PRO A 219 14.39 -22.59 -4.37
CA PRO A 219 14.90 -23.24 -5.58
C PRO A 219 14.13 -24.54 -5.81
N GLY A 220 13.35 -24.62 -6.90
CA GLY A 220 12.69 -25.84 -7.34
C GLY A 220 11.16 -25.76 -7.45
N ALA A 221 10.44 -26.38 -6.51
CA ALA A 221 8.98 -26.40 -6.57
C ALA A 221 8.39 -25.13 -5.97
N LEU A 222 7.57 -24.42 -6.73
CA LEU A 222 6.90 -23.22 -6.23
C LEU A 222 5.89 -23.58 -5.13
N PRO A 223 5.87 -22.82 -4.02
CA PRO A 223 4.79 -22.92 -3.05
C PRO A 223 3.46 -22.53 -3.68
N ASP A 224 2.37 -23.12 -3.16
CA ASP A 224 1.02 -22.78 -3.60
C ASP A 224 0.65 -21.36 -3.11
N ALA A 225 0.48 -20.44 -4.06
CA ALA A 225 0.17 -19.03 -3.82
C ALA A 225 -1.09 -18.85 -2.95
N ALA A 226 -2.17 -19.56 -3.30
CA ALA A 226 -3.43 -19.50 -2.59
C ALA A 226 -3.31 -19.97 -1.14
N SER A 227 -2.56 -21.05 -0.89
CA SER A 227 -2.29 -21.55 0.46
C SER A 227 -1.46 -20.57 1.28
N LEU A 228 -0.46 -19.92 0.67
CA LEU A 228 0.35 -18.92 1.35
C LEU A 228 -0.48 -17.71 1.77
N GLY A 229 -1.23 -17.11 0.83
CA GLY A 229 -2.14 -16.00 1.13
C GLY A 229 -3.23 -16.40 2.14
N GLY A 230 -3.79 -17.61 2.01
CA GLY A 230 -4.75 -18.16 2.97
C GLY A 230 -4.16 -18.33 4.38
N SER A 231 -2.88 -18.68 4.50
CA SER A 231 -2.20 -18.80 5.81
C SER A 231 -2.03 -17.44 6.49
N LEU A 232 -1.75 -16.38 5.74
CA LEU A 232 -1.69 -15.02 6.26
C LEU A 232 -3.07 -14.60 6.79
N LEU A 233 -4.15 -14.85 6.02
CA LEU A 233 -5.50 -14.53 6.48
C LEU A 233 -5.92 -15.35 7.72
N ALA A 234 -5.51 -16.62 7.79
CA ALA A 234 -5.82 -17.51 8.92
C ALA A 234 -5.03 -17.18 10.20
N SER A 235 -3.93 -16.41 10.09
CA SER A 235 -3.12 -16.00 11.24
C SER A 235 -3.86 -15.03 12.18
N GLY A 236 -4.92 -14.37 11.70
CA GLY A 236 -5.71 -13.41 12.47
C GLY A 236 -5.00 -12.07 12.71
N LEU A 237 -3.99 -11.74 11.89
CA LEU A 237 -3.22 -10.49 12.01
C LEU A 237 -3.97 -9.23 11.59
N LEU A 238 -4.92 -9.38 10.67
CA LEU A 238 -5.71 -8.26 10.17
C LEU A 238 -6.74 -7.85 11.22
N GLY A 239 -6.83 -6.55 11.50
CA GLY A 239 -7.86 -5.99 12.38
C GLY A 239 -9.27 -6.30 11.87
N GLU A 240 -10.27 -6.29 12.77
CA GLU A 240 -11.65 -6.66 12.40
C GLU A 240 -12.24 -5.77 11.28
N ALA A 241 -11.73 -4.55 11.11
CA ALA A 241 -12.12 -3.59 10.09
C ALA A 241 -11.42 -3.78 8.74
N LEU A 242 -10.31 -4.52 8.68
CA LEU A 242 -9.59 -4.76 7.44
C LEU A 242 -9.99 -6.11 6.83
N GLU A 243 -10.23 -6.11 5.53
CA GLU A 243 -10.47 -7.30 4.75
C GLU A 243 -9.47 -7.37 3.61
N VAL A 244 -8.65 -8.44 3.57
CA VAL A 244 -7.69 -8.66 2.48
C VAL A 244 -8.09 -9.89 1.67
N ARG A 245 -8.00 -9.77 0.34
CA ARG A 245 -8.29 -10.84 -0.63
C ARG A 245 -7.14 -10.95 -1.63
N PHE A 246 -6.35 -12.01 -1.54
CA PHE A 246 -5.31 -12.30 -2.53
C PHE A 246 -5.86 -13.01 -3.75
N LEU A 247 -5.25 -12.74 -4.91
CA LEU A 247 -5.38 -13.58 -6.09
C LEU A 247 -4.72 -14.95 -5.84
N PRO A 248 -5.24 -16.03 -6.47
CA PRO A 248 -4.77 -17.38 -6.19
C PRO A 248 -3.44 -17.75 -6.86
N GLU A 249 -2.94 -16.92 -7.79
CA GLU A 249 -1.77 -17.21 -8.62
C GLU A 249 -0.69 -16.13 -8.50
N TRP A 250 0.56 -16.54 -8.65
CA TRP A 250 1.73 -15.67 -8.59
C TRP A 250 1.77 -14.62 -9.71
N ARG A 251 2.27 -13.43 -9.38
CA ARG A 251 2.61 -12.36 -10.33
C ARG A 251 4.13 -12.17 -10.41
N SER A 252 4.59 -11.66 -11.55
CA SER A 252 6.02 -11.37 -11.75
C SER A 252 6.34 -10.02 -11.13
N PRO A 253 7.45 -9.88 -10.38
CA PRO A 253 7.94 -8.58 -9.91
C PRO A 253 8.11 -7.54 -11.03
N ASP A 254 8.56 -7.95 -12.23
CA ASP A 254 8.74 -7.01 -13.36
C ASP A 254 7.46 -6.34 -13.80
N SER A 255 6.32 -7.02 -13.62
CA SER A 255 5.03 -6.47 -13.98
C SER A 255 4.67 -5.23 -13.16
N PHE A 256 5.38 -4.96 -12.06
CA PHE A 256 5.23 -3.79 -11.21
C PHE A 256 6.25 -2.69 -11.54
N GLY A 257 7.47 -3.05 -11.96
CA GLY A 257 8.50 -2.05 -12.32
C GLY A 257 8.18 -1.23 -13.58
N GLU A 258 7.31 -1.74 -14.46
CA GLU A 258 6.93 -1.06 -15.71
C GLU A 258 5.44 -0.65 -15.75
N ILE A 259 4.71 -0.79 -14.63
CA ILE A 259 3.26 -0.60 -14.67
C ILE A 259 2.89 0.88 -14.72
N GLU A 260 2.01 1.21 -15.66
CA GLU A 260 1.44 2.55 -15.72
C GLU A 260 0.36 2.75 -14.64
N ALA A 261 0.27 3.95 -14.07
CA ALA A 261 -0.75 4.29 -13.07
C ALA A 261 -2.20 3.98 -13.56
N THR A 262 -2.52 4.20 -14.83
CA THR A 262 -3.86 3.84 -15.36
C THR A 262 -4.08 2.33 -15.49
N ALA A 263 -3.01 1.52 -15.64
CA ALA A 263 -3.09 0.07 -15.62
C ALA A 263 -3.34 -0.44 -14.19
N LEU A 264 -2.63 0.10 -13.18
CA LEU A 264 -2.91 -0.16 -11.76
C LEU A 264 -4.36 0.19 -11.39
N ARG A 265 -4.82 1.38 -11.78
CA ARG A 265 -6.20 1.81 -11.49
C ARG A 265 -7.25 0.86 -12.10
N ARG A 266 -6.99 0.32 -13.29
CA ARG A 266 -7.87 -0.69 -13.93
C ARG A 266 -7.77 -2.06 -13.25
N ALA A 267 -6.61 -2.42 -12.73
CA ALA A 267 -6.41 -3.64 -11.94
C ALA A 267 -7.22 -3.57 -10.64
N LEU A 268 -7.11 -2.46 -9.89
CA LEU A 268 -7.89 -2.18 -8.69
C LEU A 268 -9.40 -2.29 -8.95
N ALA A 269 -9.88 -1.63 -10.01
CA ALA A 269 -11.30 -1.69 -10.38
C ALA A 269 -11.76 -3.12 -10.70
N SER A 270 -10.92 -3.91 -11.38
CA SER A 270 -11.25 -5.31 -11.70
C SER A 270 -11.34 -6.17 -10.44
N LEU A 271 -10.35 -6.06 -9.53
CA LEU A 271 -10.32 -6.82 -8.28
C LEU A 271 -11.48 -6.49 -7.35
N ALA A 272 -11.83 -5.22 -7.23
CA ALA A 272 -12.98 -4.80 -6.44
C ALA A 272 -14.32 -5.34 -6.98
N GLU A 273 -14.43 -5.53 -8.30
CA GLU A 273 -15.56 -6.20 -8.94
C GLU A 273 -15.48 -7.75 -8.87
N GLY A 274 -14.45 -8.30 -8.22
CA GLY A 274 -14.22 -9.75 -8.12
C GLY A 274 -13.76 -10.38 -9.43
N ARG A 275 -13.19 -9.59 -10.35
CA ARG A 275 -12.61 -10.04 -11.61
C ARG A 275 -11.09 -10.02 -11.54
N GLU A 276 -10.46 -10.96 -12.22
CA GLU A 276 -9.00 -10.97 -12.34
C GLU A 276 -8.52 -9.80 -13.24
N PRO A 277 -7.46 -9.08 -12.84
CA PRO A 277 -6.96 -7.94 -13.60
C PRO A 277 -6.15 -8.40 -14.83
N ALA A 278 -6.52 -7.92 -16.02
CA ALA A 278 -5.83 -8.26 -17.26
C ALA A 278 -4.42 -7.63 -17.38
N GLU A 279 -4.19 -6.50 -16.70
CA GLU A 279 -2.92 -5.76 -16.73
C GLU A 279 -1.83 -6.45 -15.89
N LEU A 280 -2.23 -7.31 -14.95
CA LEU A 280 -1.34 -8.07 -14.07
C LEU A 280 -1.69 -9.56 -14.20
N PRO A 281 -1.32 -10.21 -15.32
CA PRO A 281 -1.63 -11.62 -15.56
C PRO A 281 -0.79 -12.54 -14.66
N PRO A 282 -1.22 -13.79 -14.45
CA PRO A 282 -0.40 -14.81 -13.80
C PRO A 282 0.97 -14.95 -14.46
N ALA A 283 2.01 -15.07 -13.66
CA ALA A 283 3.37 -15.26 -14.14
C ALA A 283 3.64 -16.72 -14.56
N ASP A 284 4.56 -16.88 -15.50
CA ASP A 284 5.08 -18.21 -15.88
C ASP A 284 5.92 -18.79 -14.73
N PRO A 285 5.60 -19.99 -14.21
CA PRO A 285 6.38 -20.65 -13.15
C PRO A 285 7.89 -20.74 -13.42
N ALA A 286 8.30 -20.92 -14.68
CA ALA A 286 9.72 -21.02 -15.02
C ALA A 286 10.44 -19.68 -14.83
N SER A 287 9.81 -18.57 -15.23
CA SER A 287 10.34 -17.21 -15.02
C SER A 287 10.48 -16.87 -13.53
N LEU A 288 9.49 -17.25 -12.71
CA LEU A 288 9.54 -17.04 -11.26
C LEU A 288 10.69 -17.80 -10.61
N GLN A 289 10.94 -19.04 -11.06
CA GLN A 289 12.05 -19.86 -10.57
C GLN A 289 13.42 -19.33 -11.01
N GLU A 290 13.54 -18.79 -12.23
CA GLU A 290 14.77 -18.15 -12.71
C GLU A 290 15.11 -16.90 -11.89
N ARG A 291 14.09 -16.11 -11.54
CA ARG A 291 14.25 -14.85 -10.80
C ARG A 291 14.35 -15.03 -9.29
N GLY A 292 13.78 -16.12 -8.76
CA GLY A 292 13.73 -16.38 -7.33
C GLY A 292 12.72 -15.53 -6.56
N PHE A 293 11.82 -14.81 -7.22
CA PHE A 293 10.79 -13.98 -6.58
C PHE A 293 9.43 -14.11 -7.25
N GLY A 294 8.38 -14.02 -6.44
CA GLY A 294 7.00 -13.94 -6.89
C GLY A 294 6.18 -13.03 -5.99
N VAL A 295 5.11 -12.47 -6.54
CA VAL A 295 4.26 -11.51 -5.83
C VAL A 295 2.85 -12.06 -5.70
N LEU A 296 2.30 -12.05 -4.48
CA LEU A 296 0.88 -12.23 -4.24
C LEU A 296 0.20 -10.87 -4.28
N LEU A 297 -0.51 -10.59 -5.37
CA LEU A 297 -1.34 -9.40 -5.49
C LEU A 297 -2.68 -9.63 -4.79
N GLY A 298 -3.15 -8.64 -4.05
CA GLY A 298 -4.43 -8.66 -3.37
C GLY A 298 -5.14 -7.32 -3.37
N LEU A 299 -6.36 -7.36 -2.85
CA LEU A 299 -7.18 -6.20 -2.55
C LEU A 299 -7.34 -6.11 -1.03
N GLN A 300 -6.88 -5.02 -0.45
CA GLN A 300 -7.22 -4.62 0.91
C GLN A 300 -8.43 -3.71 0.86
N VAL A 301 -9.38 -3.95 1.76
CA VAL A 301 -10.59 -3.17 1.92
C VAL A 301 -10.65 -2.71 3.35
N ASP A 302 -10.69 -1.39 3.52
CA ASP A 302 -10.80 -0.78 4.83
C ASP A 302 -12.27 -0.41 5.13
N TRP A 303 -12.81 -1.05 6.16
CA TRP A 303 -14.14 -0.79 6.71
C TRP A 303 -14.12 0.16 7.90
N ALA A 304 -12.96 0.67 8.33
CA ALA A 304 -12.80 1.65 9.40
C ALA A 304 -13.25 3.07 9.00
N LEU A 305 -13.80 3.25 7.79
CA LEU A 305 -14.39 4.50 7.36
C LEU A 305 -15.37 5.05 8.41
N PRO A 306 -15.22 6.33 8.82
CA PRO A 306 -16.02 6.89 9.87
C PRO A 306 -17.48 7.03 9.40
N SER A 307 -18.40 6.61 10.25
CA SER A 307 -19.81 6.91 10.04
C SER A 307 -20.12 8.33 10.51
N TRP A 308 -21.11 8.98 9.88
CA TRP A 308 -21.57 10.29 10.33
C TRP A 308 -22.00 10.26 11.80
N GLU A 309 -22.63 9.17 12.25
CA GLU A 309 -23.03 9.03 13.64
C GLU A 309 -21.86 9.00 14.63
N GLU A 310 -20.72 8.43 14.25
CA GLU A 310 -19.50 8.45 15.06
C GLU A 310 -18.85 9.83 15.04
N LEU A 311 -18.73 10.46 13.86
CA LEU A 311 -18.16 11.81 13.72
C LEU A 311 -18.96 12.82 14.53
N ALA A 312 -20.29 12.75 14.48
CA ALA A 312 -21.17 13.62 15.24
C ALA A 312 -21.08 13.40 16.75
N ALA A 313 -20.70 12.20 17.20
CA ALA A 313 -20.59 11.84 18.61
C ALA A 313 -19.20 12.13 19.20
N ASN A 314 -18.15 11.84 18.43
CA ASN A 314 -16.77 11.75 18.91
C ASN A 314 -15.82 12.77 18.24
N GLY A 315 -16.25 13.44 17.17
CA GLY A 315 -15.37 14.25 16.31
C GLY A 315 -14.62 13.39 15.30
N LEU A 316 -13.63 14.00 14.62
CA LEU A 316 -12.70 13.25 13.78
C LEU A 316 -11.97 12.19 14.62
N PRO A 317 -11.68 11.01 14.05
CA PRO A 317 -10.70 10.13 14.66
C PRO A 317 -9.40 10.93 14.86
N PRO A 318 -8.63 10.65 15.95
CA PRO A 318 -7.32 11.26 16.10
C PRO A 318 -6.55 11.01 14.80
N ALA A 319 -6.02 12.07 14.21
CA ALA A 319 -5.11 11.91 13.08
C ALA A 319 -3.99 10.96 13.53
N PRO A 320 -3.50 10.08 12.65
CA PRO A 320 -2.23 9.40 12.92
C PRO A 320 -1.21 10.48 13.29
N GLU A 321 -0.49 10.28 14.39
CA GLU A 321 0.47 11.25 14.91
C GLU A 321 1.60 11.42 13.88
N GLY A 322 1.50 12.43 12.99
CA GLY A 322 2.52 12.69 11.98
C GLY A 322 2.15 13.80 11.01
N ASP A 323 2.52 15.04 11.34
CA ASP A 323 2.85 16.13 10.39
C ASP A 323 3.40 17.38 11.10
N ASP A 324 3.42 17.40 12.43
CA ASP A 324 4.23 18.38 13.20
C ASP A 324 5.66 17.86 13.40
N ALA A 325 6.55 18.34 12.54
CA ALA A 325 8.02 18.32 12.53
C ALA A 325 8.78 17.74 13.77
N ASP A 326 9.73 16.86 13.45
CA ASP A 326 10.98 16.53 14.20
C ASP A 326 10.91 15.55 15.40
N GLY A 327 9.92 14.66 15.48
CA GLY A 327 9.95 13.48 16.39
C GLY A 327 9.85 12.16 15.62
N PRO A 328 10.48 11.05 16.10
CA PRO A 328 10.18 9.74 15.54
C PRO A 328 8.70 9.43 15.83
N GLU A 329 7.94 9.09 14.79
CA GLU A 329 6.56 8.62 14.90
C GLU A 329 6.51 7.48 15.92
N GLU A 330 5.79 7.67 17.04
CA GLU A 330 5.63 6.62 18.03
C GLU A 330 4.67 5.57 17.48
N GLU A 331 5.23 4.45 17.00
CA GLU A 331 4.48 3.31 16.50
C GLU A 331 3.33 2.93 17.44
N THR A 332 2.11 2.88 16.90
CA THR A 332 0.93 2.61 17.70
C THR A 332 0.95 1.17 18.25
N PRO A 333 0.27 0.86 19.37
CA PRO A 333 0.17 -0.51 19.87
C PRO A 333 -0.42 -1.49 18.85
N GLU A 334 -1.27 -1.00 17.95
CA GLU A 334 -1.87 -1.79 16.87
C GLU A 334 -0.85 -2.09 15.76
N GLU A 335 -0.06 -1.10 15.34
CA GLU A 335 1.06 -1.28 14.40
C GLU A 335 2.11 -2.26 14.95
N MET A 336 2.51 -2.08 16.22
CA MET A 336 3.45 -3.00 16.89
C MET A 336 2.92 -4.44 16.92
N ALA A 337 1.62 -4.60 17.22
CA ALA A 337 0.98 -5.91 17.25
C ALA A 337 0.90 -6.55 15.86
N PHE A 338 0.58 -5.76 14.84
CA PHE A 338 0.61 -6.18 13.45
C PHE A 338 2.01 -6.63 13.04
N ARG A 339 3.03 -5.77 13.20
CA ARG A 339 4.42 -6.08 12.83
C ARG A 339 4.92 -7.35 13.52
N THR A 340 4.79 -7.43 14.85
CA THR A 340 5.24 -8.59 15.63
C THR A 340 4.55 -9.88 15.19
N GLY A 341 3.25 -9.79 14.91
CA GLY A 341 2.48 -10.93 14.47
C GLY A 341 2.82 -11.33 13.02
N PHE A 342 3.06 -10.36 12.14
CA PHE A 342 3.49 -10.57 10.77
C PHE A 342 4.86 -11.25 10.72
N ASP A 343 5.82 -10.79 11.51
CA ASP A 343 7.14 -11.45 11.63
C ASP A 343 7.01 -12.89 12.14
N ARG A 344 6.13 -13.13 13.11
CA ARG A 344 5.85 -14.50 13.58
C ARG A 344 5.29 -15.37 12.47
N TRP A 345 4.38 -14.84 11.67
CA TRP A 345 3.83 -15.57 10.52
C TRP A 345 4.91 -15.82 9.45
N ARG A 346 5.74 -14.84 9.11
CA ARG A 346 6.87 -14.98 8.17
C ARG A 346 7.82 -16.11 8.60
N MET A 347 8.23 -16.10 9.87
CA MET A 347 9.09 -17.16 10.43
C MET A 347 8.45 -18.54 10.31
N ALA A 348 7.15 -18.66 10.61
CA ALA A 348 6.43 -19.92 10.48
C ALA A 348 6.35 -20.42 9.02
N VAL A 349 6.23 -19.51 8.04
CA VAL A 349 6.29 -19.85 6.62
C VAL A 349 7.69 -20.34 6.24
N SER A 350 8.74 -19.61 6.61
CA SER A 350 10.13 -19.99 6.32
C SER A 350 10.52 -21.34 6.92
N GLU A 351 10.01 -21.67 8.11
CA GLU A 351 10.20 -22.98 8.73
C GLU A 351 9.42 -24.10 8.02
N ALA A 352 8.23 -23.80 7.50
CA ALA A 352 7.37 -24.78 6.83
C ALA A 352 7.80 -25.06 5.39
N VAL A 353 8.36 -24.06 4.70
CA VAL A 353 8.81 -24.14 3.31
C VAL A 353 10.23 -23.59 3.22
N GLU A 354 11.19 -24.51 3.23
CA GLU A 354 12.63 -24.18 3.16
C GLU A 354 12.93 -23.30 1.94
N GLY A 355 13.53 -22.13 2.17
CA GLY A 355 13.88 -21.17 1.13
C GLY A 355 12.74 -20.25 0.67
N CYS A 356 11.56 -20.33 1.28
CA CYS A 356 10.46 -19.39 1.06
C CYS A 356 10.51 -18.28 2.12
N VAL A 357 10.67 -17.04 1.70
CA VAL A 357 10.72 -15.88 2.61
C VAL A 357 9.71 -14.85 2.12
N PRO A 358 8.55 -14.69 2.80
CA PRO A 358 7.69 -13.55 2.54
C PRO A 358 8.38 -12.26 3.00
N LEU A 359 8.24 -11.20 2.22
CA LEU A 359 8.73 -9.84 2.52
C LEU A 359 7.62 -9.02 3.19
N ALA A 360 7.77 -7.68 3.27
CA ALA A 360 6.71 -6.82 3.77
C ALA A 360 5.45 -6.86 2.88
N LEU A 361 4.28 -6.62 3.49
CA LEU A 361 3.04 -6.36 2.73
C LEU A 361 3.05 -4.88 2.34
N VAL A 362 3.26 -4.60 1.06
CA VAL A 362 3.52 -3.26 0.53
C VAL A 362 2.52 -2.88 -0.57
N PRO A 363 2.34 -1.60 -0.90
CA PRO A 363 1.66 -1.21 -2.13
C PRO A 363 2.41 -1.70 -3.38
N PRO A 364 1.73 -1.89 -4.53
CA PRO A 364 2.34 -2.36 -5.78
C PRO A 364 3.57 -1.57 -6.26
N SER A 365 3.60 -0.26 -6.06
CA SER A 365 4.68 0.66 -6.45
C SER A 365 5.96 0.43 -5.66
N GLU A 366 5.85 -0.09 -4.44
CA GLU A 366 6.98 -0.37 -3.55
C GLU A 366 7.53 -1.78 -3.73
N VAL A 367 6.89 -2.65 -4.52
CA VAL A 367 7.31 -4.05 -4.71
C VAL A 367 8.77 -4.17 -5.15
N VAL A 368 9.21 -3.34 -6.10
CA VAL A 368 10.59 -3.39 -6.62
C VAL A 368 11.57 -2.90 -5.56
N ALA A 369 11.26 -1.79 -4.88
CA ALA A 369 12.10 -1.24 -3.82
C ALA A 369 12.24 -2.23 -2.65
N GLU A 370 11.16 -2.86 -2.20
CA GLU A 370 11.17 -3.86 -1.13
C GLU A 370 12.01 -5.10 -1.50
N ILE A 371 11.95 -5.54 -2.76
CA ILE A 371 12.80 -6.65 -3.25
C ILE A 371 14.27 -6.22 -3.30
N ASP A 372 14.56 -5.02 -3.81
CA ASP A 372 15.92 -4.49 -3.91
C ASP A 372 16.53 -4.27 -2.53
N ASP A 373 15.76 -3.78 -1.56
CA ASP A 373 16.16 -3.63 -0.16
C ASP A 373 16.47 -5.00 0.46
N PHE A 374 15.61 -5.99 0.26
CA PHE A 374 15.86 -7.36 0.72
C PHE A 374 17.13 -7.97 0.07
N ILE A 375 17.32 -7.77 -1.23
CA ILE A 375 18.54 -8.23 -1.93
C ILE A 375 19.77 -7.47 -1.42
N GLY A 376 19.64 -6.17 -1.14
CA GLY A 376 20.70 -5.36 -0.56
C GLY A 376 21.09 -5.87 0.83
N GLU A 377 20.11 -6.10 1.70
CA GLU A 377 20.32 -6.66 3.04
C GLU A 377 20.92 -8.06 3.02
N ALA A 378 20.40 -8.95 2.17
CA ALA A 378 20.95 -10.29 1.96
C ALA A 378 22.33 -10.25 1.24
N GLY A 379 22.55 -9.22 0.44
CA GLY A 379 23.76 -8.97 -0.35
C GLY A 379 24.91 -8.43 0.50
N ILE A 380 24.63 -7.75 1.61
CA ILE A 380 25.64 -7.38 2.62
C ILE A 380 26.36 -8.63 3.14
N ASP A 381 25.68 -9.78 3.22
CA ASP A 381 26.30 -11.06 3.58
C ASP A 381 27.13 -11.68 2.43
N THR A 382 26.99 -11.24 1.17
CA THR A 382 27.72 -11.82 0.01
C THR A 382 28.68 -10.87 -0.73
N GLY A 383 28.71 -9.58 -0.38
CA GLY A 383 29.53 -8.56 -1.07
C GLY A 383 31.01 -8.92 -1.19
N GLY A 384 31.58 -9.61 -0.19
CA GLY A 384 32.96 -10.10 -0.30
C GLY A 384 33.16 -11.16 -1.38
N ILE A 385 32.17 -11.99 -1.72
CA ILE A 385 32.33 -12.99 -2.80
C ILE A 385 32.44 -12.31 -4.17
N GLU A 386 31.64 -11.27 -4.42
CA GLU A 386 31.72 -10.53 -5.68
C GLU A 386 33.04 -9.75 -5.77
N GLU A 387 33.44 -9.08 -4.68
CA GLU A 387 34.74 -8.41 -4.59
C GLU A 387 35.90 -9.39 -4.86
N ILE A 388 35.86 -10.60 -4.28
CA ILE A 388 36.85 -11.66 -4.55
C ILE A 388 36.85 -12.06 -6.03
N ARG A 389 35.67 -12.22 -6.64
CA ARG A 389 35.55 -12.65 -8.03
C ARG A 389 36.17 -11.60 -8.96
N ASP A 390 35.83 -10.34 -8.77
CA ASP A 390 36.37 -9.22 -9.55
C ASP A 390 37.88 -9.06 -9.34
N PHE A 391 38.35 -9.26 -8.11
CA PHE A 391 39.77 -9.26 -7.76
C PHE A 391 40.54 -10.36 -8.52
N VAL A 392 40.03 -11.61 -8.53
CA VAL A 392 40.62 -12.73 -9.26
C VAL A 392 40.57 -12.53 -10.77
N GLU A 393 39.46 -12.03 -11.30
CA GLU A 393 39.32 -11.76 -12.73
C GLU A 393 40.28 -10.68 -13.22
N THR A 394 40.42 -9.61 -12.45
CA THR A 394 41.37 -8.54 -12.76
C THR A 394 42.79 -9.08 -12.82
N ALA A 395 43.20 -9.88 -11.83
CA ALA A 395 44.50 -10.54 -11.84
C ALA A 395 44.70 -11.46 -13.05
N ARG A 396 43.68 -12.23 -13.48
CA ARG A 396 43.75 -13.08 -14.68
C ARG A 396 43.95 -12.28 -15.96
N ARG A 397 43.32 -11.10 -16.07
CA ARG A 397 43.47 -10.22 -17.25
C ARG A 397 44.87 -9.63 -17.37
N GLU A 398 45.58 -9.44 -16.26
CA GLU A 398 46.96 -8.94 -16.24
C GLU A 398 48.00 -9.97 -16.68
N VAL A 399 47.69 -11.26 -16.54
CA VAL A 399 48.59 -12.38 -16.89
C VAL A 399 47.88 -13.44 -17.74
N PRO A 400 47.50 -13.14 -18.99
CA PRO A 400 46.69 -14.04 -19.82
C PRO A 400 47.37 -15.38 -20.15
N ASP A 401 48.70 -15.43 -20.08
CA ASP A 401 49.51 -16.62 -20.41
C ASP A 401 49.98 -17.40 -19.16
N GLU A 402 49.61 -16.97 -17.95
CA GLU A 402 50.00 -17.63 -16.69
C GLU A 402 48.77 -18.00 -15.85
N GLU A 403 48.83 -19.15 -15.16
CA GLU A 403 47.76 -19.55 -14.24
C GLU A 403 47.87 -18.77 -12.92
N VAL A 404 46.78 -18.11 -12.53
CA VAL A 404 46.64 -17.41 -11.24
C VAL A 404 46.27 -18.41 -10.15
N VAL A 405 46.99 -18.37 -9.04
CA VAL A 405 46.75 -19.17 -7.82
C VAL A 405 46.61 -18.25 -6.62
N CYS A 406 45.88 -18.70 -5.60
CA CYS A 406 45.56 -17.92 -4.42
C CYS A 406 46.13 -18.56 -3.15
N ARG A 407 46.71 -17.74 -2.27
CA ARG A 407 47.08 -18.12 -0.90
C ARG A 407 46.14 -17.40 0.07
N PRO A 408 45.31 -18.14 0.83
CA PRO A 408 44.48 -17.56 1.86
C PRO A 408 45.23 -17.57 3.20
N GLU A 409 45.11 -16.51 3.99
CA GLU A 409 45.66 -16.43 5.33
C GLU A 409 44.59 -15.85 6.27
N VAL A 410 44.24 -16.59 7.32
CA VAL A 410 43.28 -16.14 8.33
C VAL A 410 44.03 -15.41 9.43
N VAL A 411 43.71 -14.14 9.65
CA VAL A 411 44.34 -13.28 10.66
C VAL A 411 43.26 -12.77 11.62
N GLY A 412 43.10 -13.48 12.74
CA GLY A 412 41.99 -13.21 13.67
C GLY A 412 40.65 -13.57 13.05
N GLU A 413 39.74 -12.60 12.97
CA GLU A 413 38.43 -12.75 12.29
C GLU A 413 38.44 -12.27 10.82
N ALA A 414 39.60 -11.85 10.30
CA ALA A 414 39.76 -11.37 8.94
C ALA A 414 40.42 -12.43 8.04
N LEU A 415 40.15 -12.34 6.74
CA LEU A 415 40.77 -13.16 5.70
C LEU A 415 41.63 -12.30 4.78
N GLU A 416 42.91 -12.63 4.68
CA GLU A 416 43.81 -12.08 3.68
C GLU A 416 43.92 -13.06 2.50
N ILE A 417 43.75 -12.54 1.29
CA ILE A 417 43.79 -13.30 0.03
C ILE A 417 44.94 -12.72 -0.79
N THR A 418 45.94 -13.54 -1.09
CA THR A 418 47.07 -13.12 -1.91
C THR A 418 47.11 -13.88 -3.22
N LEU A 419 47.16 -13.18 -4.35
CA LEU A 419 47.21 -13.78 -5.68
C LEU A 419 48.65 -13.82 -6.20
N TYR A 420 49.02 -14.96 -6.78
CA TYR A 420 50.29 -15.20 -7.43
C TYR A 420 50.06 -15.83 -8.80
N THR A 421 51.05 -15.73 -9.68
CA THR A 421 51.14 -16.67 -10.79
C THR A 421 51.73 -18.00 -10.29
N ARG A 422 51.44 -19.09 -10.99
CA ARG A 422 52.00 -20.42 -10.66
C ARG A 422 53.54 -20.46 -10.74
N ALA A 423 54.16 -19.51 -11.46
CA ALA A 423 55.61 -19.33 -11.51
C ALA A 423 56.19 -18.59 -10.29
N GLY A 424 55.36 -18.10 -9.37
CA GLY A 424 55.77 -17.42 -8.13
C GLY A 424 55.85 -15.91 -8.20
N ARG A 425 55.30 -15.29 -9.26
CA ARG A 425 55.19 -13.83 -9.33
C ARG A 425 53.99 -13.38 -8.48
N PHE A 426 54.21 -12.43 -7.58
CA PHE A 426 53.13 -11.76 -6.85
C PHE A 426 52.31 -10.87 -7.81
N LEU A 427 50.99 -10.94 -7.68
CA LEU A 427 50.05 -10.10 -8.43
C LEU A 427 49.50 -9.01 -7.52
N ASP A 428 48.69 -9.39 -6.52
CA ASP A 428 48.04 -8.44 -5.61
C ASP A 428 47.57 -9.13 -4.31
N SER A 429 47.08 -8.34 -3.35
CA SER A 429 46.50 -8.81 -2.07
C SER A 429 45.23 -8.06 -1.68
N LEU A 430 44.22 -8.80 -1.19
CA LEU A 430 42.96 -8.27 -0.68
C LEU A 430 42.77 -8.70 0.78
N THR A 431 42.24 -7.84 1.65
CA THR A 431 41.89 -8.18 3.03
C THR A 431 40.41 -7.93 3.27
N LEU A 432 39.71 -8.96 3.75
CA LEU A 432 38.29 -8.93 4.05
C LEU A 432 38.08 -9.03 5.57
N SER A 433 37.27 -8.11 6.10
CA SER A 433 36.81 -8.16 7.49
C SER A 433 35.63 -9.12 7.65
N ARG A 434 35.31 -9.47 8.91
CA ARG A 434 34.23 -10.41 9.25
C ARG A 434 32.89 -10.07 8.59
N ASP A 435 32.54 -8.79 8.60
CA ASP A 435 31.24 -8.30 8.13
C ASP A 435 31.15 -8.29 6.58
N GLN A 436 32.25 -8.62 5.89
CA GLN A 436 32.31 -8.73 4.43
C GLN A 436 32.29 -10.18 3.95
N MET A 437 32.27 -11.16 4.86
CA MET A 437 32.38 -12.59 4.50
C MET A 437 31.07 -13.34 4.78
N PRO A 438 30.55 -14.14 3.82
CA PRO A 438 29.31 -14.91 3.98
C PRO A 438 29.40 -16.07 4.97
N VAL A 439 30.63 -16.48 5.30
CA VAL A 439 30.92 -17.54 6.27
C VAL A 439 32.13 -17.14 7.10
N PRO A 440 32.36 -17.75 8.28
CA PRO A 440 33.56 -17.47 9.06
C PRO A 440 34.85 -17.62 8.25
N ALA A 441 35.86 -16.79 8.54
CA ALA A 441 37.13 -16.75 7.81
C ALA A 441 37.81 -18.13 7.63
N GLU A 442 37.61 -19.04 8.58
CA GLU A 442 38.15 -20.40 8.56
C GLU A 442 37.49 -21.30 7.48
N GLU A 443 36.25 -21.00 7.10
CA GLU A 443 35.48 -21.77 6.12
C GLU A 443 35.60 -21.20 4.70
N MET A 444 35.96 -19.91 4.58
CA MET A 444 36.15 -19.21 3.30
C MET A 444 37.10 -19.91 2.32
N PRO A 445 38.26 -20.49 2.70
CA PRO A 445 39.15 -21.17 1.76
C PRO A 445 38.47 -22.27 0.95
N ARG A 446 37.46 -22.97 1.51
CA ARG A 446 36.71 -24.00 0.78
C ARG A 446 35.79 -23.41 -0.28
N LEU A 447 35.22 -22.23 -0.04
CA LEU A 447 34.43 -21.50 -1.02
C LEU A 447 35.32 -20.93 -2.13
N LEU A 448 36.50 -20.42 -1.76
CA LEU A 448 37.47 -19.85 -2.71
C LEU A 448 37.99 -20.86 -3.75
N GLU A 449 38.10 -22.14 -3.39
CA GLU A 449 38.51 -23.22 -4.31
C GLU A 449 37.63 -23.31 -5.57
N ALA A 450 36.37 -22.85 -5.51
CA ALA A 450 35.49 -22.82 -6.67
C ALA A 450 35.88 -21.73 -7.70
N PHE A 451 36.60 -20.69 -7.28
CA PHE A 451 36.91 -19.52 -8.11
C PHE A 451 38.37 -19.50 -8.56
N VAL A 452 39.29 -19.94 -7.70
CA VAL A 452 40.74 -19.87 -7.95
C VAL A 452 41.46 -21.06 -7.30
N PRO A 453 42.45 -21.68 -7.97
CA PRO A 453 43.25 -22.74 -7.37
C PRO A 453 44.01 -22.26 -6.13
N MET A 454 43.88 -22.99 -5.03
CA MET A 454 44.48 -22.61 -3.75
C MET A 454 45.87 -23.23 -3.54
N VAL A 455 46.78 -22.47 -2.95
CA VAL A 455 48.11 -22.91 -2.54
C VAL A 455 48.33 -22.64 -1.05
N ARG A 456 49.04 -23.54 -0.37
CA ARG A 456 49.36 -23.40 1.06
C ARG A 456 50.49 -22.39 1.30
N ASP A 457 51.47 -22.38 0.40
CA ASP A 457 52.66 -21.55 0.48
C ASP A 457 52.80 -20.70 -0.79
N ALA A 458 53.44 -19.53 -0.66
CA ALA A 458 53.73 -18.67 -1.80
C ALA A 458 54.59 -19.43 -2.83
N PRO A 459 54.16 -19.54 -4.10
CA PRO A 459 54.90 -20.31 -5.09
C PRO A 459 56.31 -19.70 -5.31
N GLY A 460 57.31 -20.55 -5.49
CA GLY A 460 58.70 -20.12 -5.74
C GLY A 460 59.55 -19.83 -4.50
N ARG A 461 59.06 -20.14 -3.30
CA ARG A 461 59.83 -20.13 -2.04
C ARG A 461 60.18 -21.53 -1.54
#